data_AF-A0A5E4N320-F1
#
_entry.id   AF-A0A5E4N320-F1
#
_cell.length_a   1.000
_cell.length_b   1.000
_cell.length_c   1.000
_cell.angle_alpha   90.00
_cell.angle_beta   90.00
_cell.angle_gamma   90.00
#
_symmetry.space_group_name_H-M   'P 1'
#
loop_
_entity.id
_entity.type
_entity.pdbx_description
1 polymer ?
#
loop_
_entity_poly.entity_id
_entity_poly.type
_entity_poly.pdbx_seq_one_letter_code
_entity_poly.pdbx_strand_id
1 'polypeptide(L)'
;MAIEWSAAYWPAAVIQVSVAVAAVTVLLGYAYSTYHYGKWNRLGVPHADRPTPLLGHLADTIMGRMALINLVHAFYGQFDGCRYFGIYEARKPLLVLRDPELVHSTLVGDFTHFYDRNANKVSFKHDKLFDHLANLRGEQWKAVRAKLSPTFSSAKLKSMVGDMNECTERLIENLNGQITRNI
;
A
#
# COMPACT_ATOMS: atom_id res chain seq x y z
N MET A 1 -62.65 -13.86 -28.36
CA MET A 1 -61.78 -14.43 -27.31
C MET A 1 -60.45 -13.70 -27.40
N ALA A 2 -60.40 -12.51 -26.79
CA ALA A 2 -59.28 -11.57 -26.92
C ALA A 2 -58.21 -11.90 -25.86
N ILE A 3 -56.99 -12.15 -26.33
CA ILE A 3 -55.81 -12.38 -25.52
C ILE A 3 -55.13 -11.02 -25.33
N GLU A 4 -55.49 -10.28 -24.28
CA GLU A 4 -54.93 -8.95 -23.97
C GLU A 4 -54.06 -8.91 -22.69
N TRP A 5 -53.57 -10.06 -22.21
CA TRP A 5 -52.76 -10.10 -20.98
C TRP A 5 -51.35 -10.66 -21.21
N SER A 6 -50.45 -9.92 -21.89
CA SER A 6 -49.02 -10.30 -21.87
C SER A 6 -48.03 -9.14 -21.97
N ALA A 7 -48.37 -8.02 -22.61
CA ALA A 7 -47.42 -6.93 -22.82
C ALA A 7 -47.13 -6.09 -21.56
N ALA A 8 -48.09 -5.97 -20.62
CA ALA A 8 -47.96 -5.11 -19.45
C ALA A 8 -47.12 -5.72 -18.30
N TYR A 9 -47.05 -7.05 -18.20
CA TYR A 9 -46.36 -7.74 -17.10
C TYR A 9 -44.87 -7.99 -17.37
N TRP A 10 -44.46 -8.04 -18.65
CA TRP A 10 -43.07 -8.19 -19.04
C TRP A 10 -42.14 -7.12 -18.45
N PRO A 11 -42.43 -5.80 -18.57
CA PRO A 11 -41.55 -4.78 -18.00
C PRO A 11 -41.51 -4.85 -16.47
N ALA A 12 -42.63 -5.11 -15.79
CA ALA A 12 -42.67 -5.21 -14.33
C ALA A 12 -41.86 -6.41 -13.80
N ALA A 13 -42.02 -7.59 -14.40
CA ALA A 13 -41.28 -8.79 -14.04
C ALA A 13 -39.77 -8.63 -14.33
N VAL A 14 -39.41 -8.04 -15.48
CA VAL A 14 -38.01 -7.76 -15.83
C VAL A 14 -37.37 -6.77 -14.85
N ILE A 15 -38.09 -5.72 -14.44
CA ILE A 15 -37.62 -4.77 -13.43
C ILE A 15 -37.41 -5.48 -12.08
N GLN A 16 -38.37 -6.30 -11.63
CA GLN A 16 -38.24 -7.05 -10.37
C GLN A 16 -37.05 -8.01 -10.37
N VAL A 17 -36.87 -8.77 -11.44
CA VAL A 17 -35.72 -9.69 -11.60
C VAL A 17 -34.40 -8.91 -11.62
N SER A 18 -34.35 -7.79 -12.33
CA SER A 18 -33.14 -6.96 -12.40
C SER A 18 -32.77 -6.37 -11.03
N VAL A 19 -33.75 -5.90 -10.27
CA VAL A 19 -33.55 -5.42 -8.89
C VAL A 19 -33.08 -6.54 -7.97
N ALA A 20 -33.66 -7.75 -8.07
CA ALA A 20 -33.25 -8.90 -7.29
C ALA A 20 -31.79 -9.31 -7.59
N VAL A 21 -31.41 -9.36 -8.88
CA VAL A 21 -30.04 -9.66 -9.29
C VAL A 21 -29.07 -8.59 -8.80
N ALA A 22 -29.42 -7.31 -8.91
CA ALA A 22 -28.59 -6.22 -8.40
C ALA A 22 -28.42 -6.33 -6.88
N ALA A 23 -29.49 -6.59 -6.14
CA ALA A 23 -29.43 -6.77 -4.69
C ALA A 23 -28.54 -7.95 -4.28
N VAL A 24 -28.69 -9.10 -4.93
CA VAL A 24 -27.83 -10.28 -4.69
C VAL A 24 -26.37 -9.96 -5.02
N THR A 25 -26.10 -9.26 -6.12
CA THR A 25 -24.75 -8.87 -6.52
C THR A 25 -24.12 -7.94 -5.48
N VAL A 26 -24.87 -6.96 -4.98
CA VAL A 26 -24.41 -6.06 -3.92
C VAL A 26 -24.15 -6.81 -2.62
N LEU A 27 -25.04 -7.73 -2.22
CA LEU A 27 -24.86 -8.54 -1.01
C LEU A 27 -23.63 -9.46 -1.10
N LEU A 28 -23.47 -10.16 -2.23
CA LEU A 28 -22.29 -10.99 -2.49
C LEU A 28 -21.02 -10.16 -2.54
N GLY A 29 -21.06 -9.00 -3.19
CA GLY A 29 -19.94 -8.04 -3.22
C GLY A 29 -19.57 -7.55 -1.83
N TYR A 30 -20.56 -7.20 -1.01
CA TYR A 30 -20.35 -6.79 0.38
C TYR A 30 -19.76 -7.91 1.23
N ALA A 31 -20.33 -9.11 1.17
CA ALA A 31 -19.83 -10.29 1.90
C ALA A 31 -18.38 -10.62 1.47
N TYR A 32 -18.10 -10.64 0.17
CA TYR A 32 -16.76 -10.86 -0.37
C TYR A 32 -15.75 -9.79 0.08
N SER A 33 -16.21 -8.54 0.19
CA SER A 33 -15.37 -7.41 0.59
C SER A 33 -15.02 -7.44 2.08
N THR A 34 -15.95 -7.90 2.92
CA THR A 34 -15.84 -7.85 4.39
C THR A 34 -15.40 -9.17 5.03
N TYR A 35 -15.38 -10.28 4.28
CA TYR A 35 -15.06 -11.63 4.75
C TYR A 35 -13.81 -11.73 5.64
N HIS A 36 -12.76 -10.94 5.37
CA HIS A 36 -11.50 -10.99 6.11
C HIS A 36 -11.41 -10.01 7.29
N TYR A 37 -12.38 -9.12 7.48
CA TYR A 37 -12.32 -8.02 8.46
C TYR A 37 -12.44 -8.47 9.93
N GLY A 38 -12.89 -9.71 10.18
CA GLY A 38 -12.88 -10.29 11.52
C GLY A 38 -11.56 -10.97 11.92
N LYS A 39 -10.48 -10.87 11.13
CA LYS A 39 -9.23 -11.59 11.43
C LYS A 39 -8.54 -11.08 12.70
N TRP A 40 -8.37 -9.76 12.84
CA TRP A 40 -7.66 -9.22 14.01
C TRP A 40 -8.41 -9.46 15.32
N ASN A 41 -9.74 -9.34 15.29
CA ASN A 41 -10.59 -9.70 16.43
C ASN A 41 -10.40 -11.17 16.86
N ARG A 42 -10.39 -12.11 15.91
CA ARG A 42 -10.14 -13.54 16.19
C ARG A 42 -8.76 -13.83 16.77
N LEU A 43 -7.77 -12.99 16.46
CA LEU A 43 -6.40 -13.11 16.96
C LEU A 43 -6.15 -12.33 18.25
N GLY A 44 -7.16 -11.61 18.78
CA GLY A 44 -7.00 -10.77 19.98
C GLY A 44 -6.05 -9.60 19.79
N VAL A 45 -5.86 -9.12 18.56
CA VAL A 45 -4.96 -8.01 18.23
C VAL A 45 -5.74 -6.69 18.28
N PRO A 46 -5.25 -5.65 18.99
CA PRO A 46 -5.82 -4.31 18.91
C PRO A 46 -5.86 -3.85 17.45
N HIS A 47 -6.99 -3.35 16.96
CA HIS A 47 -7.13 -3.03 15.54
C HIS A 47 -8.06 -1.84 15.29
N ALA A 48 -7.86 -1.19 14.15
CA ALA A 48 -8.72 -0.11 13.72
C ALA A 48 -10.12 -0.63 13.39
N ASP A 49 -11.13 0.06 13.90
CA ASP A 49 -12.53 -0.26 13.68
C ASP A 49 -12.98 0.16 12.28
N ARG A 50 -13.99 -0.55 11.77
CA ARG A 50 -14.77 -0.18 10.58
C ARG A 50 -13.93 0.05 9.31
N PRO A 51 -13.24 -0.98 8.80
CA PRO A 51 -12.65 -0.91 7.47
C PRO A 51 -13.73 -0.66 6.40
N THR A 52 -13.50 0.31 5.50
CA THR A 52 -14.39 0.58 4.38
C THR A 52 -14.46 -0.64 3.47
N PRO A 53 -15.64 -1.13 3.07
CA PRO A 53 -15.78 -2.23 2.12
C PRO A 53 -14.89 -2.01 0.89
N LEU A 54 -14.17 -3.07 0.48
CA LEU A 54 -13.25 -3.12 -0.67
C LEU A 54 -11.93 -2.35 -0.49
N LEU A 55 -11.95 -1.17 0.13
CA LEU A 55 -10.80 -0.26 0.25
C LEU A 55 -10.06 -0.35 1.59
N GLY A 56 -10.67 -0.96 2.59
CA GLY A 56 -10.13 -1.09 3.93
C GLY A 56 -9.94 0.27 4.60
N HIS A 57 -8.87 0.37 5.39
CA HIS A 57 -8.51 1.56 6.15
C HIS A 57 -7.79 2.64 5.33
N LEU A 58 -7.42 2.36 4.08
CA LEU A 58 -6.72 3.29 3.19
C LEU A 58 -7.68 4.04 2.26
N ALA A 59 -9.00 3.93 2.46
CA ALA A 59 -10.01 4.50 1.57
C ALA A 59 -9.82 6.01 1.34
N ASP A 60 -9.63 6.79 2.41
CA ASP A 60 -9.46 8.24 2.28
C ASP A 60 -8.17 8.63 1.54
N THR A 61 -7.11 7.83 1.68
CA THR A 61 -5.87 8.04 0.93
C THR A 61 -6.04 7.68 -0.55
N ILE A 62 -6.72 6.57 -0.86
CA ILE A 62 -6.99 6.17 -2.25
C ILE A 62 -7.91 7.18 -2.94
N MET A 63 -8.88 7.75 -2.22
CA MET A 63 -9.79 8.77 -2.74
C MET A 63 -9.18 10.19 -2.75
N GLY A 64 -7.92 10.36 -2.34
CA GLY A 64 -7.26 11.66 -2.31
C GLY A 64 -7.80 12.64 -1.27
N ARG A 65 -8.58 12.16 -0.29
CA ARG A 65 -9.16 12.98 0.78
C ARG A 65 -8.18 13.25 1.92
N MET A 66 -7.19 12.36 2.10
CA MET A 66 -6.17 12.49 3.14
C MET A 66 -4.83 11.93 2.67
N ALA A 67 -3.75 12.67 2.91
CA ALA A 67 -2.39 12.19 2.65
C ALA A 67 -2.07 10.96 3.52
N LEU A 68 -1.33 10.00 2.95
CA LEU A 68 -0.95 8.77 3.66
C LEU A 68 -0.24 9.04 4.99
N ILE A 69 0.62 10.06 5.04
CA ILE A 69 1.35 10.42 6.26
C ILE A 69 0.41 10.84 7.40
N ASN A 70 -0.68 11.56 7.08
CA ASN A 70 -1.67 11.98 8.06
C ASN A 70 -2.50 10.80 8.56
N LEU A 71 -2.85 9.87 7.66
CA LEU A 71 -3.53 8.62 8.03
C LEU A 71 -2.67 7.79 9.01
N VAL A 72 -1.39 7.64 8.70
CA VAL A 72 -0.44 6.91 9.56
C VAL A 72 -0.33 7.60 10.91
N HIS A 73 -0.17 8.93 10.94
CA HIS A 73 -0.12 9.70 12.18
C HIS A 73 -1.39 9.51 13.03
N ALA A 74 -2.57 9.53 12.41
CA ALA A 74 -3.84 9.30 13.11
C ALA A 74 -3.88 7.90 13.76
N PHE A 75 -3.44 6.85 13.06
CA PHE A 75 -3.38 5.51 13.66
C PHE A 75 -2.36 5.42 14.80
N TYR A 76 -1.20 6.06 14.68
CA TYR A 76 -0.23 6.11 15.77
C TYR A 76 -0.80 6.81 17.02
N GLY A 77 -1.59 7.87 16.85
CA GLY A 77 -2.33 8.49 17.95
C GLY A 77 -3.41 7.59 18.54
N GLN A 78 -4.21 6.94 17.69
CA GLN A 78 -5.33 6.08 18.11
C GLN A 78 -4.87 4.88 18.96
N PHE A 79 -3.73 4.29 18.60
CA PHE A 79 -3.21 3.09 19.26
C PHE A 79 -2.10 3.40 20.26
N ASP A 80 -2.08 4.60 20.85
CA ASP A 80 -1.03 4.98 21.78
C ASP A 80 -0.89 4.00 22.96
N GLY A 81 0.35 3.75 23.37
CA GLY A 81 0.68 2.70 24.34
C GLY A 81 0.58 1.24 23.82
N CYS A 82 0.03 0.98 22.64
CA CYS A 82 0.03 -0.37 22.05
C CYS A 82 1.35 -0.67 21.35
N ARG A 83 1.91 -1.87 21.59
CA ARG A 83 3.15 -2.35 20.94
C ARG A 83 2.99 -2.62 19.44
N TYR A 84 1.77 -2.98 19.04
CA TYR A 84 1.37 -3.26 17.66
C TYR A 84 -0.14 -3.12 17.52
N PHE A 85 -0.61 -2.93 16.28
CA PHE A 85 -2.03 -2.91 15.97
C PHE A 85 -2.32 -3.39 14.54
N GLY A 86 -3.54 -3.87 14.32
CA GLY A 86 -4.02 -4.35 13.03
C GLY A 86 -4.77 -3.29 12.23
N ILE A 87 -4.49 -3.23 10.94
CA ILE A 87 -5.31 -2.49 9.96
C ILE A 87 -5.62 -3.40 8.77
N TYR A 88 -6.31 -2.85 7.78
CA TYR A 88 -6.67 -3.53 6.54
C TYR A 88 -6.32 -2.65 5.35
N GLU A 89 -5.48 -3.14 4.46
CA GLU A 89 -5.28 -2.56 3.13
C GLU A 89 -6.16 -3.31 2.15
N ALA A 90 -7.17 -2.63 1.62
CA ALA A 90 -8.26 -3.27 0.90
C ALA A 90 -8.88 -4.41 1.73
N ARG A 91 -8.63 -5.66 1.36
CA ARG A 91 -9.09 -6.87 2.07
C ARG A 91 -7.98 -7.60 2.82
N LYS A 92 -6.74 -7.12 2.71
CA LYS A 92 -5.56 -7.77 3.28
C LYS A 92 -5.33 -7.25 4.70
N PRO A 93 -5.24 -8.14 5.70
CA PRO A 93 -4.85 -7.75 7.06
C PRO A 93 -3.38 -7.30 7.06
N LEU A 94 -3.10 -6.14 7.65
CA LEU A 94 -1.75 -5.62 7.88
C LEU A 94 -1.50 -5.43 9.38
N LEU A 95 -0.37 -5.93 9.87
CA LEU A 95 0.07 -5.70 11.24
C LEU A 95 1.06 -4.53 11.23
N VAL A 96 0.78 -3.51 12.02
CA VAL A 96 1.67 -2.36 12.21
C VAL A 96 2.43 -2.56 13.51
N LEU A 97 3.75 -2.64 13.41
CA LEU A 97 4.65 -2.72 14.57
C LEU A 97 5.04 -1.31 15.01
N ARG A 98 4.95 -1.05 16.31
CA ARG A 98 5.38 0.21 16.93
C ARG A 98 6.56 0.04 17.87
N ASP A 99 6.64 -1.11 18.53
CA ASP A 99 7.71 -1.41 19.47
C ASP A 99 9.05 -1.59 18.74
N PRO A 100 10.10 -0.80 19.11
CA PRO A 100 11.43 -0.92 18.54
C PRO A 100 12.02 -2.34 18.62
N GLU A 101 11.76 -3.09 19.69
CA GLU A 101 12.24 -4.46 19.84
C GLU A 101 11.59 -5.39 18.81
N LEU A 102 10.27 -5.26 18.60
CA LEU A 102 9.56 -6.04 17.59
C LEU A 102 10.00 -5.66 16.17
N VAL A 103 10.20 -4.38 15.92
CA VAL A 103 10.72 -3.88 14.64
C VAL A 103 12.12 -4.44 14.38
N HIS A 104 13.02 -4.40 15.38
CA HIS A 104 14.37 -4.95 15.27
C HIS A 104 14.34 -6.47 15.04
N SER A 105 13.52 -7.21 15.81
CA SER A 105 13.36 -8.66 15.62
C SER A 105 12.92 -8.98 14.20
N THR A 106 11.95 -8.23 13.66
CA THR A 106 11.41 -8.46 12.31
C THR A 106 12.39 -8.09 11.20
N LEU A 107 13.07 -6.95 11.33
CA LEU A 107 13.92 -6.39 10.27
C LEU A 107 15.36 -6.91 10.28
N VAL A 108 15.83 -7.44 11.41
CA VAL A 108 17.21 -7.91 11.59
C VAL A 108 17.24 -9.36 12.03
N GLY A 109 16.61 -9.69 13.16
CA GLY A 109 16.68 -11.04 13.76
C GLY A 109 16.12 -12.12 12.82
N ASP A 110 14.86 -11.95 12.42
CA ASP A 110 14.09 -12.90 11.62
C ASP A 110 13.96 -12.45 10.17
N PHE A 111 14.90 -11.65 9.66
CA PHE A 111 14.83 -11.04 8.33
C PHE A 111 14.60 -12.05 7.20
N THR A 112 15.06 -13.29 7.37
CA THR A 112 14.84 -14.41 6.43
C THR A 112 13.36 -14.74 6.21
N HIS A 113 12.47 -14.34 7.11
CA HIS A 113 11.02 -14.51 6.96
C HIS A 113 10.32 -13.26 6.38
N PHE A 114 10.97 -12.09 6.41
CA PHE A 114 10.36 -10.78 6.15
C PHE A 114 11.03 -9.96 5.03
N TYR A 115 11.92 -10.55 4.23
CA TYR A 115 12.69 -9.83 3.21
C TYR A 115 11.85 -9.33 2.01
N ASP A 116 10.68 -9.92 1.76
CA ASP A 116 9.79 -9.52 0.66
C ASP A 116 8.87 -8.35 1.07
N ARG A 117 8.79 -7.30 0.24
CA ARG A 117 7.96 -6.12 0.51
C ARG A 117 6.55 -6.24 -0.05
N ASN A 118 5.61 -5.50 0.53
CA ASN A 118 4.19 -5.56 0.17
C ASN A 118 3.90 -5.05 -1.26
N ALA A 119 4.60 -4.00 -1.70
CA ALA A 119 4.53 -3.44 -3.05
C ALA A 119 4.85 -4.47 -4.15
N ASN A 120 5.62 -5.50 -3.80
CA ASN A 120 6.11 -6.51 -4.73
C ASN A 120 4.98 -7.45 -5.21
N LYS A 121 3.75 -7.35 -4.67
CA LYS A 121 2.62 -8.26 -4.97
C LYS A 121 1.97 -7.98 -6.32
N VAL A 122 2.28 -6.85 -6.95
CA VAL A 122 1.82 -6.51 -8.30
C VAL A 122 3.00 -6.68 -9.24
N SER A 123 3.36 -7.93 -9.55
CA SER A 123 4.26 -8.19 -10.67
C SER A 123 3.46 -7.95 -11.95
N PHE A 124 3.66 -6.79 -12.55
CA PHE A 124 3.25 -6.59 -13.92
C PHE A 124 4.17 -7.46 -14.77
N LYS A 125 3.70 -8.68 -15.12
CA LYS A 125 4.41 -9.64 -15.98
C LYS A 125 4.94 -9.00 -17.29
N HIS A 126 4.47 -7.81 -17.65
CA HIS A 126 4.80 -7.08 -18.86
C HIS A 126 5.47 -5.71 -18.60
N ASP A 127 5.72 -5.31 -17.35
CA ASP A 127 6.41 -4.05 -17.04
C ASP A 127 7.69 -4.32 -16.24
N LYS A 128 8.80 -4.39 -16.99
CA LYS A 128 10.15 -4.60 -16.43
C LYS A 128 10.66 -3.40 -15.63
N LEU A 129 10.04 -2.22 -15.71
CA LEU A 129 10.46 -1.06 -14.91
C LEU A 129 10.21 -1.28 -13.42
N PHE A 130 9.24 -2.14 -13.07
CA PHE A 130 8.96 -2.51 -11.69
C PHE A 130 9.95 -3.55 -11.13
N ASP A 131 10.79 -4.19 -11.95
CA ASP A 131 11.75 -5.23 -11.55
C ASP A 131 13.09 -4.65 -11.04
N HIS A 132 13.03 -3.60 -10.23
CA HIS A 132 14.21 -3.00 -9.60
C HIS A 132 14.49 -3.58 -8.21
N LEU A 133 15.71 -3.36 -7.67
CA LEU A 133 16.16 -3.92 -6.38
C LEU A 133 15.14 -3.74 -5.24
N ALA A 134 14.41 -2.62 -5.16
CA ALA A 134 13.43 -2.44 -4.09
C ALA A 134 12.16 -3.30 -4.20
N ASN A 135 11.84 -3.84 -5.38
CA ASN A 135 10.61 -4.58 -5.70
C ASN A 135 10.83 -6.06 -6.04
N LEU A 136 12.07 -6.47 -6.35
CA LEU A 136 12.42 -7.88 -6.55
C LEU A 136 12.10 -8.72 -5.31
N ARG A 137 11.98 -10.04 -5.52
CA ARG A 137 11.62 -11.00 -4.47
C ARG A 137 12.62 -12.14 -4.35
N GLY A 138 12.65 -12.75 -3.17
CA GLY A 138 13.35 -14.02 -2.96
C GLY A 138 14.80 -14.01 -3.46
N GLU A 139 15.17 -15.09 -4.16
CA GLU A 139 16.53 -15.28 -4.66
C GLU A 139 16.94 -14.23 -5.72
N GLN A 140 16.01 -13.71 -6.51
CA GLN A 140 16.32 -12.65 -7.47
C GLN A 140 16.75 -11.37 -6.77
N TRP A 141 16.01 -10.99 -5.72
CA TRP A 141 16.37 -9.86 -4.87
C TRP A 141 17.75 -10.06 -4.21
N LYS A 142 18.00 -11.24 -3.63
CA LYS A 142 19.29 -11.57 -3.01
C LYS A 142 20.44 -11.45 -4.01
N ALA A 143 20.28 -12.01 -5.20
CA ALA A 143 21.31 -12.01 -6.24
C ALA A 143 21.61 -10.58 -6.74
N VAL A 144 20.59 -9.76 -6.99
CA VAL A 144 20.78 -8.36 -7.43
C VAL A 144 21.37 -7.52 -6.30
N ARG A 145 20.92 -7.71 -5.05
CA ARG A 145 21.48 -7.02 -3.89
C ARG A 145 22.96 -7.34 -3.72
N ALA A 146 23.35 -8.61 -3.81
CA ALA A 146 24.74 -9.03 -3.69
C ALA A 146 25.64 -8.38 -4.75
N LYS A 147 25.13 -8.21 -5.99
CA LYS A 147 25.84 -7.54 -7.08
C LYS A 147 25.96 -6.03 -6.89
N LEU A 148 24.94 -5.37 -6.35
CA LEU A 148 24.90 -3.90 -6.22
C LEU A 148 25.52 -3.38 -4.93
N SER A 149 25.54 -4.17 -3.86
CA SER A 149 26.05 -3.73 -2.55
C SER A 149 27.50 -3.21 -2.59
N PRO A 150 28.46 -3.82 -3.34
CA PRO A 150 29.84 -3.33 -3.41
C PRO A 150 29.99 -1.92 -4.00
N THR A 151 29.05 -1.51 -4.88
CA THR A 151 29.05 -0.18 -5.51
C THR A 151 28.87 0.94 -4.48
N PHE A 152 28.19 0.66 -3.37
CA PHE A 152 27.94 1.61 -2.29
C PHE A 152 28.88 1.39 -1.09
N SER A 153 30.05 0.79 -1.30
CA SER A 153 31.08 0.68 -0.26
C SER A 153 31.65 2.06 0.11
N SER A 154 32.13 2.20 1.35
CA SER A 154 32.71 3.46 1.83
C SER A 154 33.86 3.97 0.94
N ALA A 155 34.67 3.06 0.38
CA ALA A 155 35.74 3.42 -0.54
C ALA A 155 35.22 4.02 -1.85
N LYS A 156 34.17 3.42 -2.44
CA LYS A 156 33.53 3.95 -3.65
C LYS A 156 32.81 5.26 -3.39
N LEU A 157 32.09 5.37 -2.29
CA LEU A 157 31.45 6.63 -1.88
C LEU A 157 32.49 7.74 -1.69
N LYS A 158 33.63 7.44 -1.05
CA LYS A 158 34.73 8.40 -0.88
C LYS A 158 35.32 8.85 -2.22
N SER A 159 35.43 7.95 -3.20
CA SER A 159 35.90 8.33 -4.54
C SER A 159 34.94 9.25 -5.30
N MET A 160 33.63 9.20 -4.99
CA MET A 160 32.61 10.05 -5.63
C MET A 160 32.52 11.47 -5.03
N VAL A 161 33.19 11.73 -3.91
CA VAL A 161 33.09 13.03 -3.20
C VAL A 161 33.57 14.19 -4.07
N GLY A 162 34.60 13.99 -4.90
CA GLY A 162 35.07 15.01 -5.84
C GLY A 162 33.97 15.46 -6.80
N ASP A 163 33.35 14.51 -7.48
CA ASP A 163 32.26 14.79 -8.44
C ASP A 163 31.04 15.43 -7.74
N MET A 164 30.70 14.97 -6.54
CA MET A 164 29.60 15.56 -5.76
C MET A 164 29.88 17.03 -5.39
N ASN A 165 31.12 17.36 -5.03
CA ASN A 165 31.50 18.73 -4.72
C ASN A 165 31.40 19.62 -5.95
N GLU A 166 31.88 19.17 -7.10
CA GLU A 166 31.78 19.91 -8.36
C GLU A 166 30.31 20.20 -8.73
N CYS A 167 29.43 19.20 -8.62
CA CYS A 167 27.99 19.42 -8.82
C CYS A 167 27.41 20.44 -7.83
N THR A 168 27.89 20.42 -6.58
CA THR A 168 27.43 21.33 -5.52
C THR A 168 27.91 22.76 -5.76
N GLU A 169 29.16 22.95 -6.18
CA GLU A 169 29.72 24.26 -6.53
C GLU A 169 28.95 24.90 -7.69
N ARG A 170 28.70 24.14 -8.76
CA ARG A 170 27.87 24.59 -9.89
C ARG A 170 26.46 24.96 -9.46
N LEU A 171 25.87 24.21 -8.52
CA LEU A 171 24.57 24.54 -7.96
C LEU A 171 24.61 25.87 -7.20
N ILE A 172 25.62 26.08 -6.36
CA ILE A 172 25.80 27.32 -5.59
C ILE A 172 25.98 28.52 -6.51
N GLU A 173 26.81 28.40 -7.54
CA GLU A 173 27.01 29.46 -8.55
C GLU A 173 25.70 29.85 -9.24
N ASN A 174 24.91 28.85 -9.64
CA ASN A 174 23.61 29.09 -10.28
C ASN A 174 22.60 29.74 -9.33
N LEU A 175 22.60 29.38 -8.05
CA LEU A 175 21.75 30.00 -7.05
C LEU A 175 22.16 31.45 -6.78
N ASN A 176 23.46 31.71 -6.62
CA ASN A 176 23.99 33.07 -6.45
C ASN A 176 23.71 33.95 -7.67
N GLY A 177 23.86 33.41 -8.88
CA GLY A 177 23.52 34.12 -10.10
C GLY A 177 22.04 34.50 -10.20
N GLN A 178 21.14 33.68 -9.65
CA GLN A 178 19.70 34.00 -9.57
C GLN A 178 19.40 35.06 -8.51
N ILE A 179 20.05 34.99 -7.34
CA ILE A 179 19.89 35.99 -6.28
C ILE A 179 20.34 37.37 -6.79
N THR A 180 21.50 37.45 -7.44
CA THR A 180 22.05 38.72 -7.97
C THR A 180 21.25 39.27 -9.15
N ARG A 181 20.49 38.45 -9.90
CA ARG A 181 19.57 38.93 -10.95
C ARG A 181 18.24 39.45 -10.42
N ASN A 182 17.84 39.05 -9.22
CA ASN A 182 16.55 39.39 -8.61
C ASN A 182 16.64 40.56 -7.62
N ILE A 183 17.81 41.19 -7.50
CA ILE A 183 18.08 42.44 -6.77
C ILE A 183 18.40 43.51 -7.81
#